data_AF-A0A6B3C976-F1
#
_entry.id   AF-A0A6B3C976-F1
#
_cell.length_a   1.000
_cell.length_b   1.000
_cell.length_c   1.000
_cell.angle_alpha   90.00
_cell.angle_beta   90.00
_cell.angle_gamma   90.00
#
_symmetry.space_group_name_H-M   'P 1'
#
loop_
_entity.id
_entity.type
_entity.pdbx_description
1 polymer ?
#
loop_
_entity_poly.entity_id
_entity_poly.type
_entity_poly.pdbx_seq_one_letter_code
_entity_poly.pdbx_strand_id
1 'polypeptide(L)' 'MVVVRAGLLALLGSEPDIEVLGDAGSGEEAVALAARLRPDVVLMDLQLGEGIDGVEATRRICQGDNPPKV' A
#
# COMPACT_ATOMS: atom_id res chain seq x y z
N MET A 1 -6.66 11.13 -3.40
CA MET A 1 -5.50 11.99 -3.02
C MET A 1 -4.34 11.82 -4.00
N VAL A 2 -4.31 12.57 -5.11
CA VAL A 2 -3.25 12.42 -6.12
C VAL A 2 -1.95 13.13 -5.71
N VAL A 3 -2.04 14.30 -5.07
CA VAL A 3 -0.87 15.11 -4.67
C VAL A 3 -0.04 14.44 -3.57
N VAL A 4 -0.69 13.95 -2.51
CA VAL A 4 0.00 13.28 -1.40
C VAL A 4 0.70 12.01 -1.88
N ARG A 5 0.03 11.21 -2.71
CA ARG A 5 0.58 9.97 -3.27
C ARG A 5 1.81 10.24 -4.14
N ALA A 6 1.75 11.22 -5.05
CA ALA A 6 2.90 11.58 -5.88
C ALA A 6 4.09 12.08 -5.05
N GLY A 7 3.84 12.88 -4.00
CA GLY A 7 4.88 13.35 -3.09
C GLY A 7 5.56 12.23 -2.32
N LEU A 8 4.78 11.27 -1.81
CA LEU A 8 5.30 10.10 -1.12
C LEU A 8 6.13 9.20 -2.04
N LEU A 9 5.67 8.98 -3.26
CA LEU A 9 6.41 8.19 -4.27
C LEU A 9 7.76 8.84 -4.60
N ALA A 10 7.79 10.17 -4.75
CA ALA A 10 9.03 10.90 -5.01
C ALA A 10 10.00 10.82 -3.82
N LEU A 11 9.48 10.92 -2.58
CA LEU A 11 10.28 10.81 -1.36
C LEU A 11 10.87 9.41 -1.21
N LEU A 12 10.02 8.37 -1.22
CA LEU A 12 10.45 6.99 -1.02
C LEU A 12 11.36 6.51 -2.15
N GLY A 13 11.09 6.89 -3.40
CA GLY A 13 11.93 6.54 -4.54
C GLY A 13 13.29 7.24 -4.55
N SER A 14 13.52 8.22 -3.68
CA SER A 14 14.83 8.87 -3.51
C SER A 14 15.71 8.20 -2.43
N GLU A 15 15.13 7.33 -1.61
CA GLU A 15 15.86 6.59 -0.58
C GLU A 15 16.54 5.34 -1.18
N PRO A 16 17.87 5.18 -1.03
CA PRO A 16 18.62 4.12 -1.70
C PRO A 16 18.34 2.70 -1.17
N ASP A 17 17.72 2.59 0.01
CA ASP A 17 17.35 1.35 0.68
C ASP A 17 15.85 1.01 0.55
N ILE A 18 15.09 1.81 -0.21
CA ILE A 18 13.67 1.60 -0.44
C ILE A 18 13.40 1.38 -1.93
N GLU A 19 12.77 0.25 -2.25
CA GLU A 19 12.22 -0.01 -3.58
C GLU A 19 10.70 0.10 -3.53
N VAL A 20 10.13 1.01 -4.33
CA VAL A 20 8.68 1.13 -4.46
C VAL A 20 8.17 0.10 -5.46
N LEU A 21 7.56 -0.98 -4.95
CA LEU A 21 7.04 -2.06 -5.79
C LEU A 21 5.74 -1.69 -6.52
N GLY A 22 4.99 -0.70 -6.02
CA GLY A 22 3.78 -0.18 -6.66
C GLY A 22 2.95 0.75 -5.76
N ASP A 23 1.96 1.42 -6.34
CA ASP A 23 0.97 2.25 -5.65
C ASP A 23 -0.46 1.83 -6.00
N ALA A 24 -1.41 2.14 -5.11
CA ALA A 24 -2.81 1.80 -5.26
C ALA A 24 -3.71 3.05 -5.22
N GLY A 25 -4.76 3.02 -6.04
CA GLY A 25 -5.84 3.99 -6.11
C GLY A 25 -6.98 3.72 -5.11
N SER A 26 -7.22 2.46 -4.75
CA SER A 26 -8.29 2.01 -3.83
C SER A 26 -7.83 0.87 -2.91
N GLY A 27 -8.67 0.50 -1.94
CA GLY A 27 -8.38 -0.61 -1.03
C GLY A 27 -8.35 -1.97 -1.72
N GLU A 28 -9.22 -2.21 -2.72
CA GLU A 28 -9.23 -3.45 -3.50
C GLU A 28 -7.94 -3.60 -4.31
N GLU A 29 -7.49 -2.53 -4.95
CA GLU A 29 -6.22 -2.52 -5.69
C GLU A 29 -5.05 -2.76 -4.74
N ALA A 30 -5.05 -2.16 -3.54
CA ALA A 30 -4.01 -2.36 -2.54
C ALA A 30 -3.91 -3.84 -2.12
N VAL A 31 -5.04 -4.51 -1.86
CA VAL A 31 -5.07 -5.94 -1.51
C VAL A 31 -4.53 -6.79 -2.67
N ALA A 32 -4.95 -6.52 -3.91
CA ALA A 32 -4.49 -7.26 -5.08
C ALA A 32 -2.99 -7.08 -5.34
N LEU A 33 -2.48 -5.85 -5.21
CA LEU A 33 -1.06 -5.53 -5.38
C LEU A 33 -0.21 -6.17 -4.27
N ALA A 34 -0.63 -6.09 -3.01
CA ALA A 34 0.10 -6.69 -1.90
C ALA A 34 0.24 -8.22 -2.07
N ALA A 35 -0.83 -8.90 -2.49
CA ALA A 35 -0.79 -10.35 -2.76
C ALA A 35 0.16 -10.71 -3.91
N ARG A 36 0.22 -9.88 -4.95
CA ARG A 36 1.05 -10.11 -6.14
C ARG A 36 2.51 -9.77 -5.94
N LEU A 37 2.78 -8.62 -5.32
CA LEU A 37 4.12 -8.04 -5.18
C LEU A 37 4.83 -8.52 -3.91
N ARG A 38 4.08 -8.96 -2.90
CA ARG A 38 4.60 -9.44 -1.60
C ARG A 38 5.59 -8.45 -0.97
N PRO A 39 5.18 -7.18 -0.74
CA PRO A 39 6.05 -6.15 -0.18
C PRO A 39 6.43 -6.45 1.28
N ASP A 40 7.61 -6.01 1.70
CA ASP A 40 8.03 -6.07 3.10
C ASP A 40 7.25 -5.10 4.01
N VAL A 41 6.87 -3.94 3.48
CA VAL A 41 6.15 -2.88 4.21
C VAL A 41 5.06 -2.32 3.32
N VAL A 42 3.90 -2.02 3.90
CA VAL A 42 2.80 -1.31 3.24
C VAL A 42 2.51 -0.03 3.99
N LEU A 43 2.60 1.10 3.30
CA LEU A 43 2.09 2.37 3.82
C LEU A 43 0.64 2.53 3.37
N MET A 44 -0.28 2.57 4.34
CA MET A 44 -1.72 2.57 4.09
C MET A 44 -2.37 3.88 4.55
N ASP A 45 -3.12 4.50 3.65
CA ASP A 45 -4.09 5.53 4.02
C ASP A 45 -5.35 4.85 4.57
N LEU A 46 -5.84 5.28 5.73
CA LEU A 46 -7.04 4.71 6.33
C LEU A 46 -8.32 5.16 5.61
N GLN A 47 -8.29 6.27 4.87
CA GLN A 47 -9.44 6.85 4.18
C GLN A 47 -9.32 6.70 2.66
N LEU A 48 -9.58 5.50 2.13
CA LEU A 48 -9.43 5.18 0.70
C LEU A 48 -10.60 5.61 -0.21
N GLY A 49 -11.55 6.41 0.28
CA GLY A 49 -12.69 6.87 -0.51
C GLY A 49 -13.75 5.77 -0.69
N GLU A 50 -14.25 5.58 -1.90
CA GLU A 50 -15.26 4.55 -2.20
C GLU A 50 -14.64 3.14 -2.21
N GLY A 51 -15.42 2.14 -1.78
CA GLY A 51 -14.97 0.74 -1.66
C GLY A 51 -14.58 0.39 -0.21
N ILE A 52 -13.65 -0.55 -0.05
CA ILE A 52 -13.11 -0.86 1.28
C ILE A 52 -12.15 0.24 1.74
N ASP A 53 -12.23 0.57 3.03
CA ASP A 53 -11.32 1.53 3.64
C ASP A 53 -9.93 0.91 3.91
N GLY A 54 -8.98 1.73 4.37
CA GLY A 54 -7.63 1.27 4.63
C GLY A 54 -7.51 0.35 5.83
N VAL A 55 -8.46 0.38 6.77
CA VAL A 55 -8.47 -0.52 7.94
C VAL A 55 -8.81 -1.93 7.47
N GLU A 56 -9.88 -2.06 6.68
CA GLU A 56 -10.30 -3.33 6.08
C GLU A 56 -9.27 -3.85 5.09
N ALA A 57 -8.67 -2.99 4.26
CA ALA A 57 -7.57 -3.37 3.37
C ALA A 57 -6.37 -3.91 4.16
N THR A 58 -5.93 -3.20 5.20
CA THR A 58 -4.83 -3.64 6.09
C THR A 58 -5.15 -5.00 6.71
N ARG A 59 -6.38 -5.16 7.23
CA ARG A 59 -6.82 -6.43 7.82
C ARG A 59 -6.72 -7.58 6.84
N ARG A 60 -7.13 -7.40 5.58
CA ARG A 60 -7.03 -8.43 4.53
C ARG A 60 -5.58 -8.73 4.16
N ILE A 61 -4.74 -7.71 4.02
CA ILE A 61 -3.32 -7.86 3.68
C ILE A 61 -2.58 -8.64 4.79
N CYS A 62 -2.83 -8.30 6.05
CA CYS A 62 -2.21 -8.97 7.20
C CYS A 62 -2.69 -10.43 7.41
N GLN A 63 -3.79 -10.83 6.77
CA GLN A 63 -4.31 -12.20 6.79
C GLN A 63 -3.79 -13.07 5.63
N GLY A 64 -3.01 -12.49 4.70
CA GLY A 64 -2.42 -13.24 3.59
C GLY A 64 -1.25 -14.14 4.00
N ASP A 65 -0.77 -14.96 3.07
CA ASP A 65 0.25 -15.99 3.32
C ASP A 65 1.62 -15.42 3.74
N ASN A 66 1.94 -14.19 3.33
CA ASN A 66 3.16 -13.49 3.72
C ASN A 66 2.84 -12.02 4.03
N PRO A 67 2.36 -11.73 5.25
CA PRO A 67 1.96 -10.37 5.61
C PRO A 67 3.19 -9.46 5.70
N PRO A 68 3.06 -8.18 5.31
CA PRO A 68 4.09 -7.18 5.54
C PRO A 68 4.42 -7.06 7.03
N LYS A 69 5.63 -6.59 7.32
CA LYS A 69 6.09 -6.29 8.68
C LYS A 69 5.35 -5.07 9.23
N VAL A 70 5.13 -5.06 10.55
CA VAL A 70 4.51 -3.96 11.32
C VAL A 70 5.59 -3.09 11.95
#